data_AF-A0A0H5DS45-F1
#
_entry.id   AF-A0A0H5DS45-F1
#
_cell.length_a   1.000
_cell.length_b   1.000
_cell.length_c   1.000
_cell.angle_alpha   90.00
_cell.angle_beta   90.00
_cell.angle_gamma   90.00
#
_symmetry.space_group_name_H-M   'P 1'
#
loop_
_entity.id
_entity.type
_entity.pdbx_description
1 polymer ?
#
loop_
_entity_poly.entity_id
_entity_poly.type
_entity_poly.pdbx_seq_one_letter_code
_entity_poly.pdbx_strand_id
1 'polypeptide(L)'
;MKFEENLTNESLTKRFNNQFELVRYAISRARNAILSGRDPQVKSETQNLSAKVLVEIGLGIDLYEEVDSHEEEEEVNEPVATKKEIIDFDDDEDEEEEVEVTPKAKKKASEE
;
A
#
# COMPACT_ATOMS: atom_id res chain seq x y z
N MET A 1 6.40 29.14 2.14
CA MET A 1 5.46 28.01 2.11
C MET A 1 6.11 26.90 1.32
N LYS A 2 6.18 25.70 1.90
CA LYS A 2 6.65 24.53 1.16
C LYS A 2 5.55 24.11 0.19
N PHE A 3 5.93 23.64 -0.98
CA PHE A 3 4.97 23.16 -1.99
C PHE A 3 4.05 22.05 -1.42
N GLU A 4 4.61 21.22 -0.55
CA GLU A 4 3.94 20.11 0.14
C GLU A 4 2.75 20.55 1.00
N GLU A 5 2.80 21.75 1.59
CA GLU A 5 1.75 22.28 2.47
C GLU A 5 0.48 22.68 1.71
N ASN A 6 0.60 22.89 0.39
CA ASN A 6 -0.51 23.28 -0.48
C ASN A 6 -0.88 22.18 -1.49
N LEU A 7 -0.31 20.98 -1.33
CA LEU A 7 -0.60 19.86 -2.21
C LEU A 7 -1.96 19.26 -1.82
N THR A 8 -2.89 19.22 -2.77
CA THR A 8 -4.21 18.63 -2.58
C THR A 8 -4.54 17.68 -3.73
N ASN A 9 -5.47 16.76 -3.50
CA ASN A 9 -5.88 15.83 -4.55
C ASN A 9 -6.49 16.58 -5.74
N GLU A 10 -7.18 17.69 -5.50
CA GLU A 10 -7.79 18.54 -6.53
C GLU A 10 -6.75 19.27 -7.38
N SER A 11 -5.57 19.59 -6.84
CA SER A 11 -4.50 20.18 -7.62
C SER A 11 -3.81 19.15 -8.50
N LEU A 12 -3.65 17.93 -8.00
CA LEU A 12 -3.06 16.81 -8.73
C LEU A 12 -3.95 16.28 -9.86
N THR A 13 -5.25 16.15 -9.62
CA THR A 13 -6.20 15.61 -10.61
C THR A 13 -6.28 16.43 -11.89
N LYS A 14 -5.86 17.70 -11.90
CA LYS A 14 -5.80 18.52 -13.13
C LYS A 14 -4.88 17.95 -14.21
N ARG A 15 -3.92 17.11 -13.85
CA ARG A 15 -3.00 16.44 -14.79
C ARG A 15 -3.53 15.10 -15.31
N PHE A 16 -4.65 14.61 -14.79
CA PHE A 16 -5.18 13.28 -15.07
C PHE A 16 -6.65 13.37 -15.47
N ASN A 17 -7.16 12.39 -16.22
CA ASN A 17 -8.56 12.41 -16.65
C ASN A 17 -9.52 12.10 -15.48
N ASN A 18 -9.05 11.32 -14.50
CA ASN A 18 -9.81 10.96 -13.31
C ASN A 18 -8.88 10.60 -12.14
N GLN A 19 -9.47 10.42 -10.95
CA GLN A 19 -8.72 10.08 -9.73
C GLN A 19 -8.06 8.69 -9.77
N PHE A 20 -8.68 7.69 -10.41
CA PHE A 20 -8.10 6.36 -10.52
C PHE A 20 -6.82 6.34 -11.34
N GLU A 21 -6.76 7.16 -12.39
CA GLU A 21 -5.57 7.33 -13.22
C GLU A 21 -4.42 7.93 -12.41
N LEU A 22 -4.68 8.98 -11.62
CA LEU A 22 -3.70 9.54 -10.68
C LEU A 22 -3.17 8.47 -9.72
N VAL A 23 -4.05 7.66 -9.13
CA VAL A 23 -3.64 6.60 -8.18
C VAL A 23 -2.81 5.53 -8.89
N ARG A 24 -3.25 5.02 -10.04
CA ARG A 24 -2.50 4.03 -10.83
C ARG A 24 -1.11 4.55 -11.21
N TYR A 25 -1.03 5.81 -11.62
CA TYR A 25 0.22 6.44 -11.96
C TYR A 25 1.15 6.56 -10.75
N ALA A 26 0.62 7.02 -9.61
CA ALA A 26 1.40 7.11 -8.36
C ALA A 26 1.90 5.74 -7.89
N ILE A 27 1.10 4.68 -8.00
CA ILE A 27 1.52 3.31 -7.69
C ILE A 27 2.65 2.87 -8.62
N SER A 28 2.52 3.11 -9.92
CA SER A 28 3.54 2.72 -10.90
C SER A 28 4.86 3.45 -10.63
N ARG A 29 4.79 4.75 -10.33
CA ARG A 29 5.94 5.57 -9.94
C ARG A 29 6.60 5.08 -8.65
N ALA A 30 5.81 4.75 -7.63
CA ALA A 30 6.31 4.21 -6.36
C ALA A 30 6.95 2.83 -6.56
N ARG A 31 6.31 1.94 -7.33
CA ARG A 31 6.85 0.63 -7.70
C ARG A 31 8.20 0.79 -8.41
N ASN A 32 8.29 1.71 -9.35
CA ASN A 32 9.54 2.00 -10.05
C ASN A 32 10.65 2.48 -9.10
N ALA A 33 10.33 3.37 -8.15
CA ALA A 33 11.29 3.82 -7.13
C ALA A 33 11.80 2.64 -6.27
N ILE A 34 10.90 1.73 -5.89
CA ILE A 34 11.24 0.52 -5.14
C ILE A 34 12.13 -0.41 -5.96
N LEU A 35 11.73 -0.74 -7.19
CA LEU A 35 12.44 -1.68 -8.06
C LEU A 35 13.82 -1.16 -8.49
N SER A 36 13.91 0.13 -8.83
CA SER A 36 15.18 0.77 -9.20
C SER A 36 16.10 1.04 -8.02
N GLY A 37 15.58 0.98 -6.78
CA GLY A 37 16.28 1.42 -5.58
C GLY A 37 16.60 2.92 -5.56
N ARG A 38 16.01 3.71 -6.47
CA ARG A 38 16.20 5.17 -6.54
C ARG A 38 15.07 5.86 -5.82
N ASP A 39 15.44 6.62 -4.79
CA ASP A 39 14.50 7.51 -4.12
C ASP A 39 13.93 8.57 -5.08
N PRO A 40 12.71 9.06 -4.81
CA PRO A 40 12.19 10.27 -5.44
C PRO A 40 13.20 11.43 -5.34
N GLN A 41 13.40 12.14 -6.44
CA GLN A 41 14.27 13.32 -6.60
C GLN A 41 13.77 14.54 -5.82
N VAL A 42 12.63 14.45 -5.16
CA VAL A 42 12.10 15.53 -4.34
C VAL A 42 12.74 15.58 -2.96
N LYS A 43 13.17 16.78 -2.56
CA LYS A 43 13.61 17.05 -1.19
C LYS A 43 12.38 17.33 -0.34
N SER A 44 11.87 16.27 0.30
CA SER A 44 10.79 16.35 1.28
C SER A 44 11.31 16.16 2.70
N GLU A 45 10.62 16.74 3.67
CA GLU A 45 10.84 16.44 5.09
C GLU A 45 10.26 15.08 5.49
N THR A 46 9.30 14.56 4.73
CA THR A 46 8.72 13.25 5.00
C THR A 46 9.65 12.12 4.58
N GLN A 47 9.65 11.04 5.36
CA GLN A 47 10.29 9.77 4.97
C GLN A 47 9.33 8.85 4.20
N ASN A 48 8.05 9.21 4.12
CA ASN A 48 7.04 8.41 3.45
C ASN A 48 7.23 8.48 1.92
N LEU A 49 7.56 7.34 1.30
CA LEU A 49 7.76 7.22 -0.13
C LEU A 49 6.56 7.70 -0.94
N SER A 50 5.35 7.27 -0.55
CA SER A 50 4.11 7.65 -1.24
C SER A 50 3.90 9.17 -1.21
N ALA A 51 4.17 9.81 -0.08
CA ALA A 51 4.10 11.26 0.02
C ALA A 51 5.13 11.94 -0.88
N LYS A 52 6.38 11.49 -0.90
CA LYS A 52 7.42 12.01 -1.81
C LYS A 52 7.01 11.88 -3.28
N VAL A 53 6.45 10.73 -3.67
CA VAL A 53 5.96 10.49 -5.04
C VAL A 53 4.86 11.49 -5.41
N LEU A 54 3.88 11.73 -4.52
CA LEU A 54 2.82 12.71 -4.79
C LEU A 54 3.37 14.13 -4.93
N VAL A 55 4.40 14.49 -4.17
CA VAL A 55 5.05 15.80 -4.29
C VAL A 55 5.78 15.92 -5.64
N GLU A 56 6.51 14.89 -6.10
CA GLU A 56 7.11 14.87 -7.44
C GLU A 56 6.06 15.07 -8.55
N ILE A 57 4.94 14.35 -8.44
CA ILE A 57 3.82 14.47 -9.37
C ILE A 57 3.23 15.88 -9.31
N GLY A 58 3.13 16.49 -8.12
CA GLY A 58 2.70 17.88 -8.01
C GLY A 58 3.65 18.85 -8.72
N LEU A 59 4.96 18.59 -8.66
CA LEU A 59 6.00 19.43 -9.23
C LEU A 59 6.22 19.20 -10.74
N GLY A 60 5.71 18.12 -11.31
CA GLY A 60 5.91 17.81 -12.74
C GLY A 60 7.31 17.30 -13.07
N ILE A 61 8.06 16.82 -12.07
CA ILE A 61 9.41 16.28 -12.22
C ILE A 61 9.45 14.75 -12.07
N ASP A 62 8.28 14.12 -12.16
CA ASP A 62 8.01 12.70 -11.98
C ASP A 62 8.50 11.83 -13.16
N LEU A 63 9.70 12.12 -13.68
CA LEU A 63 10.32 11.37 -14.77
C LEU A 63 10.87 10.04 -14.24
N TYR A 64 10.42 8.94 -14.82
CA TYR A 64 11.00 7.63 -14.57
C TYR A 64 11.05 6.79 -15.84
N GLU A 65 12.14 6.06 -16.00
CA GLU A 65 12.24 5.01 -17.00
C GLU A 65 11.54 3.77 -16.45
N GLU A 66 10.66 3.18 -17.25
CA GLU A 66 10.00 1.93 -16.88
C GLU A 66 11.08 0.86 -16.73
N VAL A 67 11.18 0.31 -15.52
CA VAL A 67 12.11 -0.79 -15.23
C VAL A 67 11.34 -2.06 -15.57
N ASP A 68 11.79 -2.79 -16.60
CA ASP A 68 11.28 -4.11 -16.91
C ASP A 68 11.51 -5.03 -15.70
N SER A 69 10.49 -5.16 -14.86
CA SER A 69 10.45 -6.24 -13.88
C SER A 69 9.97 -7.47 -14.62
N HIS A 70 10.85 -8.47 -14.76
CA HIS A 70 10.38 -9.83 -15.00
C HIS A 70 9.34 -10.14 -13.93
N GLU A 71 8.08 -10.28 -14.34
CA GLU A 71 6.96 -10.55 -13.46
C GLU A 71 7.19 -11.91 -12.81
N GLU A 72 7.66 -11.91 -11.56
CA GLU A 72 7.37 -13.02 -10.67
C GLU A 72 5.87 -12.93 -10.40
N GLU A 73 5.08 -13.71 -11.14
CA GLU A 73 3.66 -13.93 -10.88
C GLU A 73 3.53 -14.50 -9.46
N GLU A 74 3.35 -13.63 -8.47
CA GLU A 74 2.92 -14.07 -7.15
C GLU A 74 1.48 -14.59 -7.31
N GLU A 75 1.32 -15.91 -7.26
CA GLU A 75 0.03 -16.57 -7.06
C GLU A 75 -0.64 -15.95 -5.83
N VAL A 76 -1.62 -15.10 -6.09
CA VAL A 76 -2.49 -14.55 -5.04
C VAL A 76 -3.31 -15.73 -4.51
N ASN A 77 -2.85 -16.35 -3.43
CA ASN A 77 -3.65 -17.32 -2.69
C ASN A 77 -4.90 -16.59 -2.19
N GLU A 78 -6.01 -16.76 -2.90
CA GLU A 78 -7.31 -16.27 -2.45
C GLU A 78 -7.54 -16.77 -1.02
N PRO A 79 -7.90 -15.90 -0.07
CA PRO A 79 -8.34 -16.38 1.23
C PRO A 79 -9.63 -17.16 1.01
N VAL A 80 -9.54 -18.50 1.07
CA VAL A 80 -10.69 -19.39 1.07
C VAL A 80 -11.60 -18.93 2.19
N ALA A 81 -12.76 -18.38 1.82
CA ALA A 81 -13.80 -18.02 2.76
C ALA A 81 -14.24 -19.29 3.49
N THR A 82 -13.74 -19.51 4.71
CA THR A 82 -14.36 -20.41 5.64
C THR A 82 -15.78 -19.90 5.86
N LYS A 83 -16.77 -20.74 5.51
CA LYS A 83 -18.19 -20.48 5.72
C LYS A 83 -18.37 -19.85 7.11
N LYS A 84 -18.91 -18.63 7.14
CA LYS A 84 -19.54 -18.12 8.36
C LYS A 84 -20.64 -19.09 8.72
N GLU A 85 -20.46 -19.85 9.78
CA GLU A 85 -21.61 -20.42 10.49
C GLU A 85 -22.48 -19.26 10.93
N ILE A 86 -23.76 -19.33 10.57
CA ILE A 86 -24.77 -18.41 11.02
C ILE A 86 -24.96 -18.74 12.49
N ILE A 87 -24.48 -17.87 13.37
CA ILE A 87 -24.81 -17.91 14.79
C ILE A 87 -26.27 -17.42 14.88
N ASP A 88 -27.19 -18.32 15.20
CA ASP A 88 -28.55 -17.95 15.60
C ASP A 88 -28.43 -17.25 16.97
N PHE A 89 -28.62 -15.93 16.96
CA PHE A 89 -28.74 -15.12 18.17
C PHE A 89 -30.19 -15.20 18.65
N ASP A 90 -30.54 -16.31 19.30
CA ASP A 90 -31.74 -16.44 20.12
C ASP A 90 -31.40 -17.35 21.32
N ASP A 91 -30.58 -16.86 22.24
CA ASP A 91 -30.86 -16.99 23.69
C ASP A 91 -29.91 -16.09 24.48
N ASP A 92 -30.51 -15.34 25.40
CA ASP A 92 -29.85 -14.48 26.38
C ASP A 92 -28.88 -15.29 27.26
N GLU A 93 -27.61 -14.87 27.37
CA GLU A 93 -26.89 -14.78 28.66
C GLU A 93 -25.48 -14.17 28.47
N ASP A 94 -25.20 -13.16 29.30
CA ASP A 94 -23.93 -12.45 29.44
C ASP A 94 -22.75 -13.40 29.71
N GLU A 95 -21.67 -13.30 28.94
CA GLU A 95 -20.31 -13.54 29.46
C GLU A 95 -19.26 -12.87 28.55
N GLU A 96 -18.56 -11.88 29.11
CA GLU A 96 -17.41 -11.22 28.48
C GLU A 96 -16.22 -12.21 28.43
N GLU A 97 -15.90 -12.79 27.27
CA GLU A 97 -14.64 -13.52 27.09
C GLU A 97 -13.61 -12.72 26.27
N GLU A 98 -12.48 -12.41 26.91
CA GLU A 98 -11.31 -11.77 26.32
C GLU A 98 -10.69 -12.67 25.22
N VAL A 99 -10.60 -12.16 24.00
CA VAL A 99 -9.88 -12.84 22.91
C VAL A 99 -8.36 -12.67 23.07
N GLU A 100 -7.69 -13.68 23.63
CA GLU A 100 -6.24 -13.83 23.59
C GLU A 100 -5.75 -14.10 22.15
N VAL A 101 -5.10 -13.11 21.53
CA VAL A 101 -4.44 -13.28 20.23
C VAL A 101 -3.05 -13.87 20.45
N THR A 102 -2.90 -15.19 20.29
CA THR A 102 -1.56 -15.82 20.30
C THR A 102 -0.97 -15.89 18.88
N PRO A 103 0.21 -15.30 18.62
CA PRO A 103 0.92 -15.50 17.36
C PRO A 103 1.61 -16.88 17.36
N LYS A 104 1.22 -17.75 16.43
CA LYS A 104 1.93 -19.02 16.17
C LYS A 104 3.28 -18.77 15.51
N ALA A 105 4.34 -18.73 16.32
CA ALA A 105 5.70 -18.91 15.86
C ALA A 105 5.93 -20.38 15.45
N LYS A 106 6.27 -20.66 14.19
CA LYS A 106 6.91 -21.92 13.81
C LYS A 106 8.42 -21.74 13.85
N LYS A 107 9.06 -22.32 14.87
CA LYS A 107 10.50 -22.56 14.93
C LYS A 107 10.77 -24.06 14.79
N LYS A 108 11.81 -24.35 13.99
CA LYS A 108 12.72 -25.51 13.99
C LYS A 108 12.20 -26.85 13.44
N ALA A 109 12.99 -27.41 12.54
CA ALA A 109 13.77 -28.61 12.88
C ALA A 109 15.13 -28.56 12.19
N SER A 110 16.17 -28.50 13.02
CA SER A 110 17.51 -28.99 12.75
C SER A 110 17.53 -30.48 13.07
N GLU A 111 18.00 -31.29 12.13
CA GLU A 111 18.20 -32.75 12.23
C GLU A 111 19.25 -33.06 11.16
N GLU A 112 20.39 -33.72 11.37
CA GLU A 112 21.15 -34.22 12.51
C GLU A 112 22.61 -34.33 12.00
#